data_AF-A0A1B1RZH1-F1
#
_entry.id   AF-A0A1B1RZH1-F1
#
_cell.length_a   1.000
_cell.length_b   1.000
_cell.length_c   1.000
_cell.angle_alpha   90.00
_cell.angle_beta   90.00
_cell.angle_gamma   90.00
#
_symmetry.space_group_name_H-M   'P 1'
#
loop_
_entity.id
_entity.type
_entity.pdbx_description
1 polymer ?
#
loop_
_entity_poly.entity_id
_entity_poly.type
_entity_poly.pdbx_seq_one_letter_code
_entity_poly.pdbx_strand_id
1 'polypeptide(L)'
;MQNFTLFVSVVGTIVLIAMITPYFNWWVKSLVVIYYGSLSFMFIHKYTTINDTYKDIAPVPAAYWEENSQWVWIASNLIFWPFGIILLYLSYRGFQRVQTLPAKIFIASGLLLGALLILFFKFVFNLEYGYRP
;
A
#
# COMPACT_ATOMS: atom_id res chain seq x y z
N MET A 1 19.84 -4.00 -10.66
CA MET A 1 19.19 -3.17 -9.61
C MET A 1 17.72 -3.54 -9.60
N GLN A 2 17.20 -3.93 -8.45
CA GLN A 2 15.79 -4.30 -8.33
C GLN A 2 14.94 -3.03 -8.39
N ASN A 3 13.86 -3.09 -9.17
CA ASN A 3 13.04 -1.91 -9.43
C ASN A 3 11.92 -1.80 -8.37
N PHE A 4 12.04 -0.82 -7.47
CA PHE A 4 10.99 -0.50 -6.49
C PHE A 4 10.02 0.58 -6.98
N THR A 5 9.94 0.84 -8.30
CA THR A 5 9.13 1.94 -8.84
C THR A 5 7.66 1.79 -8.46
N LEU A 6 7.05 0.60 -8.64
CA LEU A 6 5.66 0.38 -8.25
C LEU A 6 5.45 0.68 -6.76
N PHE A 7 6.32 0.11 -5.92
CA PHE A 7 6.26 0.30 -4.48
C PHE A 7 6.32 1.78 -4.07
N VAL A 8 7.33 2.51 -4.57
CA VAL A 8 7.54 3.93 -4.25
C VAL A 8 6.39 4.78 -4.78
N SER A 9 5.87 4.49 -5.98
CA SER A 9 4.72 5.18 -6.53
C SER A 9 3.47 4.98 -5.68
N VAL A 10 3.16 3.75 -5.27
CA VAL A 10 1.99 3.45 -4.42
C VAL A 10 2.10 4.18 -3.08
N VAL A 11 3.24 4.05 -2.38
CA VAL A 11 3.45 4.72 -1.10
C VAL A 11 3.40 6.25 -1.24
N GLY A 12 4.06 6.78 -2.27
CA GLY A 12 4.05 8.21 -2.58
C GLY A 12 2.64 8.75 -2.79
N THR A 13 1.80 8.04 -3.57
CA THR A 13 0.39 8.41 -3.77
C THR A 13 -0.40 8.40 -2.45
N ILE A 14 -0.22 7.38 -1.61
CA ILE A 14 -0.92 7.29 -0.32
C ILE A 14 -0.55 8.49 0.57
N VAL A 15 0.75 8.79 0.68
CA VAL A 15 1.24 9.92 1.47
C VAL A 15 0.70 11.24 0.91
N LEU A 16 0.71 11.42 -0.41
CA LEU A 16 0.18 12.63 -1.07
C LEU A 16 -1.32 12.82 -0.78
N ILE A 17 -2.13 11.77 -0.90
CA ILE A 17 -3.56 11.81 -0.56
C ILE A 17 -3.75 12.28 0.90
N ALA A 18 -2.97 11.73 1.83
CA ALA A 18 -3.01 12.12 3.24
C ALA A 18 -2.50 13.55 3.49
N MET A 19 -1.57 14.07 2.69
CA MET A 19 -1.07 15.45 2.84
C MET A 19 -2.06 16.49 2.30
N ILE A 20 -2.70 16.20 1.17
CA ILE A 20 -3.60 17.13 0.49
C ILE A 20 -4.95 17.21 1.20
N THR A 21 -5.38 16.13 1.87
CA THR A 21 -6.70 16.11 2.51
C THR A 21 -6.83 17.19 3.61
N PRO A 22 -7.93 17.96 3.61
CA PRO A 22 -8.20 18.94 4.65
C PRO A 22 -8.74 18.30 5.93
N TYR A 23 -9.06 17.00 5.94
CA TYR A 23 -9.67 16.32 7.07
C TYR A 23 -8.68 15.86 8.14
N PHE A 24 -7.37 15.88 7.84
CA PHE A 24 -6.32 15.52 8.78
C PHE A 24 -5.63 16.76 9.34
N ASN A 25 -5.43 16.76 10.66
CA ASN A 25 -4.56 17.72 11.30
C ASN A 25 -3.09 17.38 11.01
N TRP A 26 -2.18 18.29 11.35
CA TRP A 26 -0.75 18.08 11.13
C TRP A 26 -0.21 16.81 11.80
N TRP A 27 -0.68 16.49 13.00
CA TRP A 27 -0.25 15.28 13.73
C TRP A 27 -0.57 13.98 12.98
N VAL A 28 -1.80 13.83 12.48
CA VAL A 28 -2.20 12.65 11.69
C VAL A 28 -1.39 12.58 10.38
N LYS A 29 -1.15 13.73 9.73
CA LYS A 29 -0.29 13.80 8.55
C LYS A 29 1.12 13.30 8.85
N SER A 30 1.75 13.79 9.91
CA SER A 30 3.08 13.33 10.32
C SER A 30 3.10 11.83 10.64
N LEU A 31 2.08 11.31 11.32
CA LEU A 31 1.97 9.87 11.61
C LEU A 31 1.89 9.02 10.34
N VAL A 32 1.12 9.46 9.32
CA VAL A 32 1.07 8.76 8.04
C VAL A 32 2.44 8.75 7.37
N VAL A 33 3.13 9.88 7.31
CA VAL A 33 4.47 9.97 6.71
C VAL A 33 5.46 9.06 7.43
N ILE A 34 5.49 9.09 8.76
CA ILE A 34 6.38 8.24 9.56
C ILE A 34 6.05 6.77 9.33
N TYR A 35 4.77 6.40 9.41
CA TYR A 35 4.32 5.02 9.23
C TYR A 35 4.75 4.44 7.87
N TYR A 36 4.41 5.12 6.78
CA TYR A 36 4.73 4.64 5.44
C TYR A 36 6.23 4.77 5.11
N GLY A 37 6.92 5.77 5.68
CA GLY A 37 8.36 5.92 5.56
C GLY A 37 9.12 4.76 6.24
N SER A 38 8.78 4.44 7.49
CA SER A 38 9.33 3.30 8.21
C SER A 38 9.01 1.97 7.53
N LEU A 39 7.77 1.79 7.07
CA LEU A 39 7.38 0.58 6.34
C LEU A 39 8.16 0.43 5.03
N SER A 40 8.43 1.53 4.33
CA SER A 40 9.27 1.53 3.12
C SER A 40 10.70 1.12 3.38
N PHE A 41 11.30 1.66 4.44
CA PHE A 41 12.62 1.24 4.85
C PHE A 41 12.66 -0.25 5.20
N MET A 42 11.71 -0.73 6.00
CA MET A 42 11.63 -2.14 6.38
C MET A 42 11.42 -3.06 5.17
N PHE A 43 10.53 -2.70 4.25
CA PHE A 43 10.26 -3.48 3.03
C PHE A 43 11.52 -3.64 2.18
N ILE A 44 12.16 -2.52 1.82
CA ILE A 44 13.36 -2.52 0.98
C ILE A 44 14.48 -3.29 1.66
N HIS A 45 14.70 -3.06 2.96
CA HIS A 45 15.78 -3.73 3.70
C HIS A 45 15.57 -5.25 3.72
N LYS A 46 14.41 -5.72 4.18
CA LYS A 46 14.13 -7.17 4.27
C LYS A 46 14.13 -7.85 2.92
N TYR A 47 13.52 -7.24 1.91
CA TYR A 47 13.50 -7.80 0.55
C TYR A 47 14.91 -7.92 -0.04
N THR A 48 15.75 -6.91 0.17
CA THR A 48 17.16 -6.95 -0.26
C THR A 48 17.94 -8.02 0.50
N THR A 49 17.76 -8.14 1.81
CA THR A 49 18.42 -9.19 2.62
C THR A 49 18.05 -10.60 2.17
N ILE A 50 16.78 -10.85 1.87
CA ILE A 50 16.33 -12.16 1.36
C ILE A 50 17.04 -12.43 0.03
N ASN A 51 17.03 -11.47 -0.91
CA ASN A 51 17.67 -11.66 -2.21
C ASN A 51 19.18 -11.89 -2.10
N ASP A 52 19.87 -11.14 -1.25
CA ASP A 52 21.30 -11.29 -1.04
C ASP A 52 21.66 -12.64 -0.42
N THR A 53 20.81 -13.18 0.46
CA THR A 53 21.00 -14.49 1.11
C THR A 53 20.98 -15.64 0.10
N TYR A 54 20.16 -15.52 -0.95
CA TYR A 54 19.92 -16.58 -1.92
C TYR A 54 20.52 -16.31 -3.31
N LYS A 55 21.24 -15.21 -3.51
CA LYS A 55 21.62 -14.70 -4.85
C LYS A 55 22.47 -15.68 -5.68
N ASP A 56 23.28 -16.51 -5.04
CA ASP A 56 24.24 -17.40 -5.70
C ASP A 56 23.78 -18.89 -5.69
N ILE A 57 22.52 -19.14 -5.32
CA ILE A 57 21.96 -20.50 -5.22
C ILE A 57 21.03 -20.75 -6.42
N ALA A 58 21.49 -21.58 -7.35
CA ALA A 58 20.72 -22.01 -8.52
C ALA A 58 20.44 -23.53 -8.49
N PRO A 59 19.19 -23.97 -8.68
CA PRO A 59 17.97 -23.17 -8.85
C PRO A 59 17.55 -22.47 -7.55
N VAL A 60 16.76 -21.39 -7.66
CA VAL A 60 16.25 -20.64 -6.51
C VAL A 60 15.49 -21.60 -5.58
N PRO A 61 15.93 -21.76 -4.32
CA PRO A 61 15.41 -22.79 -3.44
C PRO A 61 13.96 -22.49 -3.02
N ALA A 62 13.20 -23.53 -2.67
CA ALA A 62 11.84 -23.38 -2.18
C ALA A 62 11.75 -22.47 -0.93
N ALA A 63 12.77 -22.51 -0.07
CA ALA A 63 12.88 -21.67 1.12
C ALA A 63 12.87 -20.16 0.81
N TYR A 64 13.51 -19.74 -0.29
CA TYR A 64 13.47 -18.35 -0.73
C TYR A 64 12.03 -17.93 -1.03
N TRP A 65 11.30 -18.75 -1.78
CA TRP A 65 9.93 -18.43 -2.17
C TRP A 65 9.00 -18.39 -0.97
N GLU A 66 9.13 -19.32 -0.03
CA GLU A 66 8.33 -19.31 1.20
C GLU A 66 8.56 -18.04 2.03
N GLU A 67 9.82 -17.68 2.28
CA GLU A 67 10.16 -16.47 3.05
C GLU A 67 9.73 -15.19 2.31
N ASN A 68 10.04 -15.08 1.02
CA ASN A 68 9.75 -13.90 0.22
C ASN A 68 8.23 -13.71 0.02
N SER A 69 7.50 -14.75 -0.38
CA SER A 69 6.04 -14.68 -0.54
C SER A 69 5.35 -14.29 0.77
N GLN A 70 5.79 -14.86 1.90
CA GLN A 70 5.24 -14.51 3.20
C GLN A 70 5.52 -13.06 3.57
N TRP A 71 6.76 -12.59 3.38
CA TRP A 71 7.13 -11.20 3.67
C TRP A 71 6.33 -10.21 2.81
N VAL A 72 6.26 -10.46 1.50
CA VAL A 72 5.53 -9.60 0.56
C VAL A 72 4.03 -9.58 0.88
N TRP A 73 3.45 -10.72 1.25
CA TRP A 73 2.07 -10.79 1.67
C TRP A 73 1.81 -9.93 2.92
N ILE A 74 2.67 -10.03 3.95
CA ILE A 74 2.58 -9.20 5.16
C ILE A 74 2.72 -7.71 4.80
N ALA A 75 3.76 -7.35 4.04
CA ALA A 75 4.00 -5.98 3.64
C ALA A 75 2.83 -5.39 2.85
N SER A 76 2.26 -6.16 1.91
CA SER A 76 1.08 -5.72 1.15
C SER A 76 -0.11 -5.43 2.06
N ASN A 77 -0.36 -6.26 3.07
CA ASN A 77 -1.43 -6.03 4.04
C ASN A 77 -1.16 -4.77 4.87
N LEU A 78 0.08 -4.56 5.32
CA LEU A 78 0.48 -3.36 6.07
C LEU A 78 0.41 -2.07 5.23
N ILE A 79 0.57 -2.16 3.91
CA ILE A 79 0.41 -1.00 3.02
C ILE A 79 -1.08 -0.73 2.77
N PHE A 80 -1.81 -1.74 2.31
CA PHE A 80 -3.13 -1.53 1.70
C PHE A 80 -4.29 -1.47 2.71
N TRP A 81 -4.22 -2.16 3.85
CA TRP A 81 -5.29 -2.08 4.86
C TRP A 81 -5.37 -0.71 5.54
N PRO A 82 -4.26 -0.13 6.05
CA PRO A 82 -4.29 1.21 6.60
C PRO A 82 -4.71 2.25 5.56
N PHE A 83 -4.30 2.09 4.30
CA PHE A 83 -4.78 2.95 3.22
C PHE A 83 -6.29 2.82 3.01
N GLY A 84 -6.85 1.60 3.05
CA GLY A 84 -8.29 1.37 3.02
C GLY A 84 -9.02 2.10 4.14
N ILE A 85 -8.48 2.07 5.36
CA ILE A 85 -9.02 2.81 6.51
C ILE A 85 -9.00 4.32 6.25
N ILE A 86 -7.91 4.85 5.68
CA ILE A 86 -7.81 6.27 5.29
C ILE A 86 -8.91 6.62 4.29
N LEU A 87 -9.08 5.84 3.21
CA LEU A 87 -10.11 6.10 2.21
C LEU A 87 -11.53 6.04 2.80
N LEU A 88 -11.80 5.06 3.65
CA LEU A 88 -13.09 4.96 4.35
C LEU A 88 -13.38 6.20 5.18
N TYR A 89 -12.39 6.67 5.96
CA TYR A 89 -12.54 7.88 6.76
C TYR A 89 -12.78 9.11 5.88
N LEU A 90 -12.02 9.27 4.79
CA LEU A 90 -12.17 10.39 3.87
C LEU A 90 -13.56 10.41 3.22
N SER A 91 -14.03 9.26 2.75
CA SER A 91 -15.37 9.12 2.15
C SER A 91 -16.46 9.37 3.18
N TYR A 92 -16.33 8.88 4.40
CA TYR A 92 -17.27 9.15 5.49
C TYR A 92 -17.37 10.66 5.79
N ARG A 93 -16.23 11.35 5.92
CA ARG A 93 -16.19 12.80 6.16
C ARG A 93 -16.78 13.59 4.98
N GLY A 94 -16.51 13.16 3.75
CA GLY A 94 -17.14 13.72 2.56
C GLY A 94 -18.66 13.57 2.57
N PHE A 95 -19.15 12.37 2.91
CA PHE A 95 -20.57 12.06 2.94
C PHE A 95 -21.34 12.91 3.95
N GLN A 96 -20.74 13.20 5.11
CA GLN A 96 -21.33 14.08 6.14
C GLN A 96 -21.45 15.54 5.70
N ARG A 97 -20.54 16.03 4.85
CA ARG A 97 -20.53 17.45 4.42
C ARG A 97 -21.51 17.74 3.28
N VAL A 98 -21.80 16.75 2.46
CA VAL A 98 -22.62 16.93 1.27
C VAL A 98 -24.10 16.76 1.61
N GLN A 99 -24.93 17.72 1.19
CA GLN A 99 -26.39 17.67 1.43
C GLN A 99 -27.14 16.98 0.28
N THR A 100 -26.62 17.02 -0.94
CA THR A 100 -27.32 16.54 -2.14
C THR A 100 -27.11 15.04 -2.35
N LEU A 101 -28.19 14.33 -2.73
CA LEU A 101 -28.16 12.89 -3.03
C LEU A 101 -27.19 12.52 -4.16
N PRO A 102 -27.11 13.26 -5.30
CA PRO A 102 -26.19 12.92 -6.39
C PRO A 102 -24.71 12.92 -5.95
N ALA A 103 -24.30 13.89 -5.14
CA ALA A 103 -22.91 13.95 -4.68
C ALA A 103 -22.59 12.88 -3.61
N LYS A 104 -23.58 12.45 -2.82
CA LYS A 104 -23.45 11.26 -1.95
C LYS A 104 -23.25 9.98 -2.76
N ILE A 105 -24.00 9.81 -3.85
CA ILE A 105 -23.83 8.68 -4.78
C ILE A 105 -22.42 8.72 -5.39
N PHE A 106 -21.95 9.89 -5.82
CA PHE A 106 -20.60 10.04 -6.37
C PHE A 106 -19.51 9.63 -5.38
N ILE A 107 -19.61 10.04 -4.11
CA ILE A 107 -18.67 9.65 -3.04
C ILE A 107 -18.71 8.12 -2.82
N ALA A 108 -19.89 7.52 -2.78
CA ALA A 108 -20.04 6.08 -2.59
C ALA A 108 -19.44 5.28 -3.77
N SER A 109 -19.72 5.69 -5.02
CA SER A 109 -19.12 5.09 -6.21
C SER A 109 -17.61 5.26 -6.24
N GLY A 110 -17.09 6.42 -5.82
CA GLY A 110 -15.66 6.67 -5.69
C GLY A 110 -14.99 5.77 -4.65
N LEU A 111 -15.65 5.53 -3.52
CA LEU A 111 -15.16 4.59 -2.50
C LEU A 111 -15.11 3.15 -3.03
N LEU A 112 -16.15 2.72 -3.75
CA LEU A 112 -16.19 1.40 -4.36
C LEU A 112 -15.06 1.23 -5.38
N LEU A 113 -14.85 2.22 -6.26
CA LEU A 113 -13.74 2.21 -7.20
C LEU A 113 -12.39 2.21 -6.48
N GLY A 114 -12.23 3.00 -5.40
CA GLY A 114 -11.04 3.00 -4.57
C GLY A 114 -10.74 1.64 -3.95
N ALA A 115 -11.76 0.94 -3.44
CA ALA A 115 -11.62 -0.41 -2.90
C ALA A 115 -11.17 -1.41 -3.97
N LEU A 116 -11.76 -1.36 -5.18
CA LEU A 116 -11.33 -2.19 -6.31
C LEU A 116 -9.87 -1.93 -6.70
N LEU A 117 -9.46 -0.65 -6.76
CA LEU A 117 -8.07 -0.28 -7.03
C LEU A 117 -7.12 -0.80 -5.96
N ILE A 118 -7.49 -0.73 -4.68
CA ILE A 118 -6.69 -1.29 -3.59
C ILE A 118 -6.48 -2.79 -3.78
N LEU A 119 -7.55 -3.54 -4.06
CA LEU A 119 -7.45 -4.98 -4.29
C LEU A 119 -6.58 -5.30 -5.52
N PHE A 120 -6.75 -4.53 -6.59
CA PHE A 120 -5.95 -4.67 -7.81
C PHE A 120 -4.47 -4.39 -7.54
N PHE A 121 -4.12 -3.26 -6.93
CA PHE A 121 -2.73 -2.92 -6.61
C PHE A 121 -2.13 -3.90 -5.61
N LYS A 122 -2.91 -4.38 -4.64
CA LYS A 122 -2.47 -5.44 -3.72
C LYS A 122 -2.12 -6.71 -4.49
N PHE A 123 -2.96 -7.13 -5.43
CA PHE A 123 -2.69 -8.28 -6.27
C PHE A 123 -1.41 -8.09 -7.10
N VAL A 124 -1.29 -6.97 -7.82
CA VAL A 124 -0.11 -6.65 -8.65
C VAL A 124 1.16 -6.59 -7.80
N PHE A 125 1.10 -6.00 -6.61
CA PHE A 125 2.23 -5.93 -5.69
C PHE A 125 2.71 -7.32 -5.24
N ASN A 126 1.78 -8.21 -4.91
CA ASN A 126 2.13 -9.59 -4.55
C ASN A 126 2.66 -10.37 -5.77
N LEU A 127 2.12 -10.10 -6.97
CA LEU A 127 2.60 -10.71 -8.21
C LEU A 127 4.04 -10.29 -8.53
N GLU A 128 4.34 -8.99 -8.43
CA GLU A 128 5.66 -8.44 -8.80
C GLU A 128 6.76 -8.86 -7.84
N TYR A 129 6.48 -8.81 -6.53
CA TYR A 129 7.53 -9.03 -5.52
C TYR A 129 7.49 -10.41 -4.88
N GLY A 130 6.35 -11.10 -4.86
CA GLY A 130 6.15 -12.28 -4.00
C GLY A 130 5.78 -13.57 -4.72
N TYR A 131 5.44 -13.56 -6.01
CA TYR A 131 4.98 -14.77 -6.69
C TYR A 131 6.13 -15.65 -7.16
N ARG A 132 6.00 -16.96 -6.94
CA ARG A 132 6.87 -17.98 -7.53
C ARG A 132 6.54 -18.14 -9.03
N PRO A 133 7.53 -18.07 -9.93
CA PRO A 133 7.35 -18.31 -11.36
C PRO A 133 7.00 -19.77 -11.68
#